data_AF-A0A8J8CC66-F1
#
_entry.id   AF-A0A8J8CC66-F1
#
_cell.length_a   1.000
_cell.length_b   1.000
_cell.length_c   1.000
_cell.angle_alpha   90.00
_cell.angle_beta   90.00
_cell.angle_gamma   90.00
#
_symmetry.space_group_name_H-M   'P 1'
#
loop_
_entity.id
_entity.type
_entity.pdbx_description
1 polymer ?
#
loop_
_entity_poly.entity_id
_entity_poly.type
_entity_poly.pdbx_seq_one_letter_code
_entity_poly.pdbx_strand_id
1 'polypeptide(L)'
;GQVIAIEPFLTTGRGQVEDSTFTAIFQKNSQCMTRSNEARAVSAFIDENFLTYPFATRWLSRELQELDDFKIRRGIAELINSGAIEAFPGLVEKGRGMVAQAEHSLLVQKDGCEIITK
;
A
#
# COMPACT_ATOMS: atom_id res chain seq x y z
N GLY A 1 -6.98 -15.80 19.65
CA GLY A 1 -8.07 -15.41 18.74
C GLY A 1 -7.50 -14.99 17.41
N GLN A 2 -8.35 -14.79 16.40
CA GLN A 2 -7.97 -14.11 15.16
C GLN A 2 -8.22 -12.60 15.33
N VAL A 3 -7.43 -11.78 14.67
CA VAL A 3 -7.71 -10.34 14.50
C VAL A 3 -8.26 -10.14 13.10
N ILE A 4 -9.42 -9.49 12.99
CA ILE A 4 -10.14 -9.29 11.73
C ILE A 4 -10.49 -7.81 11.58
N ALA A 5 -10.21 -7.25 10.41
CA ALA A 5 -10.79 -5.98 9.99
C ALA A 5 -12.18 -6.23 9.40
N ILE A 6 -13.19 -5.54 9.91
CA ILE A 6 -14.53 -5.47 9.30
C ILE A 6 -14.67 -4.10 8.66
N GLU A 7 -14.73 -4.07 7.33
CA GLU A 7 -14.70 -2.85 6.51
C GLU A 7 -15.84 -2.81 5.48
N PRO A 8 -17.08 -2.45 5.87
CA PRO A 8 -18.16 -2.26 4.92
C PRO A 8 -17.94 -1.06 3.99
N PHE A 9 -18.20 -1.27 2.70
CA PHE A 9 -18.28 -0.22 1.69
C PHE A 9 -19.72 -0.07 1.21
N LEU A 10 -20.21 1.17 1.14
CA LEU A 10 -21.50 1.52 0.54
C LEU A 10 -21.27 2.41 -0.67
N THR A 11 -22.05 2.24 -1.72
CA THR A 11 -21.97 3.10 -2.89
C THR A 11 -23.32 3.39 -3.54
N THR A 12 -23.43 4.56 -4.18
CA THR A 12 -24.54 4.92 -5.08
C THR A 12 -24.32 4.41 -6.51
N GLY A 13 -23.20 3.74 -6.78
CA GLY A 13 -22.80 3.26 -8.09
C GLY A 13 -23.16 1.79 -8.36
N ARG A 14 -22.25 1.08 -9.03
CA ARG A 14 -22.41 -0.31 -9.48
C ARG A 14 -22.08 -1.35 -8.41
N GLY A 15 -21.46 -0.97 -7.30
CA GLY A 15 -21.02 -1.91 -6.27
C GLY A 15 -19.81 -2.74 -6.68
N GLN A 16 -18.99 -2.24 -7.62
CA GLN A 16 -17.75 -2.87 -8.06
C GLN A 16 -16.66 -1.82 -8.18
N VAL A 17 -15.43 -2.20 -7.85
CA VAL A 17 -14.24 -1.36 -8.01
C VAL A 17 -13.40 -1.82 -9.21
N GLU A 18 -12.60 -0.90 -9.73
CA GLU A 18 -11.56 -1.14 -10.72
C GLU A 18 -10.30 -0.36 -10.32
N ASP A 19 -9.15 -0.78 -10.84
CA ASP A 19 -7.90 -0.08 -10.62
C ASP A 19 -7.90 1.28 -11.32
N SER A 20 -7.49 2.31 -10.60
CA SER A 20 -7.20 3.62 -11.17
C SER A 20 -5.82 3.64 -11.83
N THR A 21 -5.59 4.64 -12.68
CA THR A 21 -4.27 4.90 -13.27
C THR A 21 -3.26 5.49 -12.29
N PHE A 22 -3.70 5.82 -11.07
CA PHE A 22 -2.86 6.42 -10.05
C PHE A 22 -2.49 5.40 -8.98
N THR A 23 -1.18 5.21 -8.80
CA THR A 23 -0.62 4.31 -7.80
C THR A 23 0.28 5.10 -6.86
N ALA A 24 0.02 4.98 -5.56
CA ALA A 24 0.83 5.63 -4.53
C ALA A 24 1.24 4.70 -3.39
N ILE A 25 0.62 3.52 -3.28
CA ILE A 25 0.88 2.54 -2.22
C ILE A 25 1.60 1.34 -2.83
N PHE A 26 2.61 0.85 -2.13
CA PHE A 26 3.45 -0.27 -2.54
C PHE A 26 3.73 -1.16 -1.33
N GLN A 27 4.05 -2.43 -1.54
CA GLN A 27 4.47 -3.34 -0.48
C GLN A 27 5.65 -4.17 -0.94
N LYS A 28 6.58 -4.47 -0.04
CA LYS A 28 7.67 -5.39 -0.34
C LYS A 28 7.18 -6.84 -0.31
N ASN A 29 7.48 -7.56 -1.39
CA ASN A 29 7.18 -8.99 -1.52
C ASN A 29 8.42 -9.85 -1.31
N SER A 30 9.57 -9.41 -1.83
CA SER A 30 10.81 -10.20 -1.79
C SER A 30 12.04 -9.30 -1.75
N GLN A 31 13.17 -9.88 -1.35
CA GLN A 31 14.46 -9.22 -1.57
C GLN A 31 14.85 -9.34 -3.04
N CYS A 32 15.45 -8.29 -3.60
CA CYS A 32 16.08 -8.38 -4.92
C CYS A 32 17.43 -7.67 -4.94
N MET A 33 18.29 -8.12 -5.84
CA MET A 33 19.53 -7.42 -6.16
C MET A 33 19.23 -6.35 -7.20
N THR A 34 19.21 -5.09 -6.79
CA THR A 34 19.00 -3.94 -7.67
C THR A 34 20.29 -3.46 -8.30
N ARG A 35 20.20 -3.04 -9.57
CA ARG A 35 21.38 -2.62 -10.34
C ARG A 35 21.61 -1.12 -10.21
N SER A 36 20.56 -0.31 -10.18
CA SER A 36 20.71 1.14 -10.05
C SER A 36 20.98 1.57 -8.61
N ASN A 37 21.67 2.72 -8.46
CA ASN A 37 21.92 3.31 -7.14
C ASN A 37 20.62 3.79 -6.51
N GLU A 38 19.66 4.27 -7.31
CA GLU A 38 18.37 4.75 -6.83
C GLU A 38 17.51 3.60 -6.30
N ALA A 39 17.43 2.48 -7.02
CA ALA A 39 16.68 1.31 -6.56
C ALA A 39 17.33 0.67 -5.32
N ARG A 40 18.68 0.71 -5.20
CA ARG A 40 19.39 0.29 -3.97
C ARG A 40 19.04 1.17 -2.78
N ALA A 41 19.09 2.50 -2.95
CA ALA A 41 18.75 3.45 -1.89
C ALA A 41 17.29 3.31 -1.44
N VAL A 42 16.35 3.24 -2.40
CA VAL A 42 14.92 3.02 -2.10
C VAL A 42 14.70 1.68 -1.41
N SER A 43 15.30 0.59 -1.89
CA SER A 43 15.15 -0.73 -1.27
C SER A 43 15.73 -0.78 0.14
N ALA A 44 16.89 -0.18 0.38
CA ALA A 44 17.50 -0.12 1.72
C ALA A 44 16.60 0.65 2.70
N PHE A 45 16.04 1.79 2.26
CA PHE A 45 15.12 2.56 3.06
C PHE A 45 13.84 1.77 3.40
N ILE A 46 13.27 1.06 2.42
CA ILE A 46 12.09 0.20 2.65
C ILE A 46 12.40 -0.89 3.68
N ASP A 47 13.56 -1.52 3.57
CA ASP A 47 13.98 -2.63 4.45
C ASP A 47 14.19 -2.17 5.89
N GLU A 48 14.69 -0.96 6.08
CA GLU A 48 14.91 -0.40 7.41
C GLU A 48 13.61 0.10 8.06
N ASN A 49 12.68 0.67 7.28
CA ASN A 49 11.56 1.44 7.83
C ASN A 49 10.19 0.77 7.71
N PHE A 50 9.96 -0.04 6.67
CA PHE A 50 8.63 -0.60 6.37
C PHE A 50 8.62 -2.13 6.40
N LEU A 51 9.77 -2.78 6.18
CA LEU A 51 9.88 -4.24 6.09
C LEU A 51 8.90 -4.78 5.03
N THR A 52 7.85 -5.48 5.46
CA THR A 52 6.79 -6.02 4.60
C THR A 52 5.47 -5.24 4.72
N TYR A 53 5.42 -4.16 5.49
CA TYR A 53 4.24 -3.30 5.59
C TYR A 53 4.12 -2.39 4.35
N PRO A 54 2.89 -2.02 3.96
CA PRO A 54 2.68 -1.06 2.89
C PRO A 54 3.33 0.29 3.15
N PHE A 55 3.84 0.92 2.10
CA PHE A 55 4.46 2.25 2.14
C PHE A 55 3.98 3.14 0.99
N ALA A 56 4.12 4.46 1.15
CA ALA A 56 3.71 5.44 0.16
C ALA A 56 4.88 6.17 -0.51
N THR A 57 4.79 6.47 -1.82
CA THR A 57 5.84 7.23 -2.53
C THR A 57 6.15 8.57 -1.85
N ARG A 58 5.14 9.25 -1.30
CA ARG A 58 5.32 10.53 -0.59
C ARG A 58 6.19 10.45 0.66
N TRP A 59 6.33 9.26 1.25
CA TRP A 59 7.23 9.05 2.39
C TRP A 59 8.67 8.96 1.90
N LEU A 60 8.90 8.24 0.80
CA LEU A 60 10.22 8.20 0.15
C LEU A 60 10.66 9.60 -0.28
N SER A 61 9.79 10.39 -0.93
CA SER A 61 10.11 11.77 -1.35
C SER A 61 10.43 12.70 -0.18
N ARG A 62 9.88 12.44 1.01
CA ARG A 62 10.10 13.26 2.21
C ARG A 62 11.42 12.94 2.90
N GLU A 63 11.74 11.65 2.98
CA GLU A 63 12.87 11.16 3.78
C GLU A 63 14.15 11.00 2.93
N LEU A 64 14.03 10.63 1.65
CA LEU A 64 15.14 10.50 0.71
C LEU A 64 15.38 11.80 -0.07
N GLN A 65 15.59 12.92 0.62
CA GLN A 65 15.71 14.26 0.01
C GLN A 65 16.89 14.38 -0.98
N GLU A 66 17.89 13.51 -0.86
CA GLU A 66 19.03 13.41 -1.78
C GLU A 66 18.65 12.83 -3.16
N LEU A 67 17.50 12.14 -3.24
CA LEU A 67 16.92 11.65 -4.48
C LEU A 67 15.77 12.56 -4.89
N ASP A 68 15.86 13.14 -6.08
CA ASP A 68 14.70 13.82 -6.68
C ASP A 68 13.55 12.82 -6.95
N ASP A 69 12.33 13.35 -7.07
CA ASP A 69 11.12 12.55 -7.29
C ASP A 69 11.21 11.65 -8.53
N PHE A 70 11.94 12.09 -9.56
CA PHE A 70 12.13 11.29 -10.78
C PHE A 70 12.99 10.06 -10.50
N LYS A 71 14.09 10.21 -9.76
CA LYS A 71 14.95 9.12 -9.31
C LYS A 71 14.21 8.14 -8.41
N ILE A 72 13.40 8.63 -7.48
CA ILE A 72 12.56 7.79 -6.62
C ILE A 72 11.59 6.96 -7.46
N ARG A 73 10.86 7.59 -8.39
CA ARG A 73 9.94 6.89 -9.30
C ARG A 73 10.64 5.85 -10.17
N ARG A 74 11.86 6.14 -10.64
CA ARG A 74 12.67 5.19 -11.41
C ARG A 74 13.10 3.99 -10.56
N GLY A 75 13.51 4.23 -9.32
CA GLY A 75 13.88 3.17 -8.38
C GLY A 75 12.69 2.26 -8.05
N ILE A 76 11.52 2.85 -7.78
CA ILE A 76 10.26 2.12 -7.59
C ILE A 76 9.91 1.28 -8.83
N ALA A 77 10.01 1.85 -10.03
CA ALA A 77 9.72 1.13 -11.27
C ALA A 77 10.64 -0.08 -11.48
N GLU A 78 11.94 0.05 -11.19
CA GLU A 78 12.88 -1.08 -11.24
C GLU A 78 12.49 -2.18 -10.24
N LEU A 79 12.13 -1.80 -9.01
CA LEU A 79 11.73 -2.73 -7.95
C LEU A 79 10.41 -3.45 -8.26
N ILE A 80 9.46 -2.78 -8.94
CA ILE A 80 8.22 -3.43 -9.42
C ILE A 80 8.55 -4.44 -10.52
N ASN A 81 9.35 -4.02 -11.50
CA ASN A 81 9.73 -4.88 -12.62
C ASN A 81 10.53 -6.12 -12.18
N SER A 82 11.25 -6.04 -11.06
CA SER A 82 11.96 -7.18 -10.48
C SER A 82 11.07 -8.08 -9.61
N GLY A 83 9.82 -7.68 -9.31
CA GLY A 83 8.93 -8.38 -8.39
C GLY A 83 9.30 -8.22 -6.90
N ALA A 84 10.22 -7.31 -6.58
CA ALA A 84 10.64 -7.04 -5.20
C ALA A 84 9.57 -6.30 -4.42
N ILE A 85 8.85 -5.40 -5.10
CA ILE A 85 7.69 -4.70 -4.56
C ILE A 85 6.48 -4.87 -5.47
N GLU A 86 5.31 -4.84 -4.86
CA GLU A 86 4.01 -4.83 -5.53
C GLU A 86 3.37 -3.46 -5.41
N ALA A 87 2.62 -3.08 -6.45
CA ALA A 87 1.89 -1.83 -6.53
C ALA A 87 0.42 -2.06 -6.16
N PHE A 88 -0.15 -1.16 -5.36
CA PHE A 88 -1.57 -1.12 -5.02
C PHE A 88 -2.18 0.14 -5.64
N PRO A 89 -2.75 0.05 -6.86
CA PRO A 89 -3.46 1.16 -7.48
C PRO A 89 -4.62 1.62 -6.60
N GLY A 90 -5.00 2.89 -6.72
CA GLY A 90 -6.24 3.36 -6.07
C GLY A 90 -7.44 2.61 -6.63
N LEU A 91 -8.34 2.12 -5.77
CA LEU A 91 -9.57 1.47 -6.17
C LEU A 91 -10.67 2.51 -6.38
N VAL A 92 -11.21 2.58 -7.59
CA VAL A 92 -12.27 3.51 -7.96
C VAL A 92 -13.56 2.78 -8.27
N GLU A 93 -14.69 3.32 -7.82
CA GLU A 93 -15.99 2.75 -8.13
C GLU A 93 -16.26 2.81 -9.64
N LYS A 94 -16.69 1.69 -10.22
CA LYS A 94 -16.81 1.49 -11.65
C LYS A 94 -17.86 2.39 -12.32
N GLY A 95 -18.92 2.75 -11.60
CA GLY A 95 -19.91 3.73 -12.02
C GLY A 95 -19.56 5.18 -11.66
N ARG A 96 -18.39 5.42 -11.04
CA ARG A 96 -17.99 6.72 -10.47
C ARG A 96 -19.00 7.25 -9.44
N GLY A 97 -19.74 6.36 -8.80
CA GLY A 97 -20.65 6.68 -7.70
C GLY A 97 -19.87 7.15 -6.46
N MET A 98 -20.56 7.85 -5.57
CA MET A 98 -20.01 8.13 -4.24
C MET A 98 -19.80 6.82 -3.48
N VAL A 99 -18.74 6.77 -2.68
CA VAL A 99 -18.43 5.64 -1.80
C VAL A 99 -18.30 6.16 -0.38
N ALA A 100 -18.91 5.43 0.56
CA ALA A 100 -18.69 5.59 1.99
C ALA A 100 -18.10 4.29 2.55
N GLN A 101 -17.20 4.40 3.51
CA GLN A 101 -16.57 3.27 4.18
C GLN A 101 -16.54 3.52 5.69
N ALA A 102 -16.65 2.45 6.46
CA ALA A 102 -16.36 2.40 7.89
C ALA A 102 -15.50 1.17 8.16
N GLU A 103 -14.67 1.19 9.20
CA GLU A 103 -13.79 0.07 9.54
C GLU A 103 -13.62 -0.07 11.04
N HIS A 104 -13.65 -1.32 11.51
CA HIS A 104 -13.21 -1.68 12.85
C HIS A 104 -12.38 -2.96 12.83
N SER A 105 -11.32 -2.98 13.63
CA SER A 105 -10.57 -4.19 13.97
C SER A 105 -11.16 -4.87 15.20
N LEU A 106 -11.35 -6.19 15.12
CA LEU A 106 -11.93 -7.04 16.15
C LEU A 106 -10.97 -8.16 16.55
N LEU A 107 -10.91 -8.49 17.83
CA LEU A 107 -10.27 -9.70 18.36
C LEU A 107 -11.35 -10.77 18.63
N VAL A 108 -11.31 -11.89 17.90
CA VAL A 108 -12.23 -13.02 18.10
C VAL A 108 -11.82 -13.80 19.35
N GLN A 109 -12.76 -13.97 20.27
CA GLN A 109 -12.62 -14.72 21.52
C GLN A 109 -13.53 -15.97 21.49
N LYS A 110 -13.45 -16.81 22.53
CA LYS A 110 -14.20 -18.08 22.57
C LYS A 110 -15.72 -17.88 22.49
N ASP A 111 -16.24 -16.88 23.21
CA ASP A 111 -17.67 -16.65 23.40
C ASP A 111 -18.13 -15.29 22.83
N GLY A 112 -17.32 -14.66 21.97
CA GLY A 112 -17.63 -13.34 21.40
C GLY A 112 -16.46 -12.67 20.68
N CYS A 113 -16.51 -11.34 20.56
CA CYS A 113 -15.41 -10.54 20.03
C CYS A 113 -15.24 -9.23 20.82
N GLU A 114 -14.02 -8.70 20.80
CA GLU A 114 -13.66 -7.41 21.37
C GLU A 114 -13.35 -6.42 20.24
N ILE A 115 -13.94 -5.23 20.28
CA ILE A 115 -13.62 -4.13 19.35
C ILE A 115 -12.39 -3.41 19.87
N ILE A 116 -11.28 -3.46 19.12
CA ILE A 116 -9.98 -2.92 19.54
C ILE A 116 -9.63 -1.56 18.91
N THR A 117 -10.55 -1.02 18.10
CA THR A 117 -10.45 0.30 17.45
C THR A 117 -11.65 1.14 17.88
N LYS A 118 -11.47 2.46 18.01
CA LYS A 118 -12.51 3.41 18.43
C LYS A 118 -12.99 4.24 17.26
#